data_AF-A0A971DXY5-F1
#
_entry.id   AF-A0A971DXY5-F1
#
_cell.length_a   1.000
_cell.length_b   1.000
_cell.length_c   1.000
_cell.angle_alpha   90.00
_cell.angle_beta   90.00
_cell.angle_gamma   90.00
#
_symmetry.space_group_name_H-M   'P 1'
#
loop_
_entity.id
_entity.type
_entity.pdbx_description
1 polymer ?
#
loop_
_entity_poly.entity_id
_entity_poly.type
_entity_poly.pdbx_seq_one_letter_code
_entity_poly.pdbx_strand_id
1 'polypeptide(L)'
;MNSFCKLSLMGAAVCTAICLSAQNPIVQTYFTADPAPMVYDGTVYLYTSHDEDSTVRNFFTMNDWKCYSTTDMVNWTDRGTVLSYKTFDWSRGDAWA
;
A
#
# COMPACT_ATOMS: atom_id res chain seq x y z
N MET A 1 24.67 -30.87 25.88
CA MET A 1 23.55 -29.93 25.60
C MET A 1 23.09 -30.21 24.18
N ASN A 2 22.00 -30.97 24.05
CA ASN A 2 21.84 -31.99 23.02
C ASN A 2 21.36 -31.44 21.68
N SER A 3 21.89 -32.01 20.58
CA SER A 3 21.54 -31.71 19.19
C SER A 3 20.04 -31.81 18.87
N PHE A 4 19.25 -32.50 19.71
CA PHE A 4 17.80 -32.57 19.65
C PHE A 4 17.10 -31.21 19.86
N CYS A 5 17.65 -30.29 20.68
CA CYS A 5 17.10 -28.93 20.80
C CYS A 5 17.35 -28.09 19.54
N LYS A 6 18.45 -28.33 18.82
CA LYS A 6 18.79 -27.58 17.59
C LYS A 6 17.89 -28.01 16.41
N LEU A 7 17.51 -29.28 16.34
CA LEU A 7 16.63 -29.80 15.30
C LEU A 7 15.17 -29.32 15.45
N SER A 8 14.70 -29.17 16.70
CA SER A 8 13.37 -28.62 17.02
C SER A 8 13.25 -27.12 16.65
N LEU A 9 14.29 -26.32 16.91
CA LEU A 9 14.31 -24.90 16.53
C LEU A 9 14.29 -24.68 15.01
N MET A 10 14.96 -25.54 14.22
CA MET A 10 14.94 -25.44 12.76
C MET A 10 13.58 -25.81 12.15
N GLY A 11 12.89 -26.84 12.68
CA GLY A 11 11.57 -27.24 12.19
C GLY A 11 10.49 -26.18 12.38
N ALA A 12 10.49 -25.48 13.52
CA ALA A 12 9.54 -24.41 13.79
C ALA A 12 9.74 -23.17 12.89
N ALA A 13 10.99 -22.82 12.57
CA ALA A 13 11.31 -21.71 11.66
C ALA A 13 10.86 -22.00 10.22
N VAL A 14 10.99 -23.25 9.76
CA VAL A 14 10.56 -23.67 8.42
C VAL A 14 9.04 -23.64 8.28
N CYS A 15 8.27 -24.06 9.29
CA CYS A 15 6.80 -23.99 9.25
C CYS A 15 6.24 -22.55 9.23
N THR A 16 6.96 -21.58 9.80
CA THR A 16 6.49 -20.18 9.86
C THR A 16 6.60 -19.48 8.50
N ALA A 17 7.55 -19.87 7.65
CA ALA A 17 7.76 -19.25 6.34
C ALA A 17 6.69 -19.62 5.30
N ILE A 18 5.93 -20.69 5.51
CA ILE A 18 4.98 -21.24 4.51
C ILE A 18 3.57 -20.60 4.62
N CYS A 19 3.34 -19.74 5.61
CA CYS A 19 2.02 -19.16 5.89
C CYS A 19 1.94 -17.63 5.78
N LEU A 20 2.96 -16.97 5.21
CA LEU A 20 2.95 -15.50 5.06
C LEU A 20 2.21 -15.09 3.78
N SER A 21 0.89 -14.92 3.87
CA SER A 21 0.11 -14.20 2.86
C SER A 21 -0.02 -12.73 3.24
N ALA A 22 0.14 -11.81 2.28
CA ALA A 22 -0.20 -10.40 2.49
C ALA A 22 -1.70 -10.28 2.80
N GLN A 23 -2.04 -9.51 3.84
CA GLN A 23 -3.42 -9.33 4.26
C GLN A 23 -4.06 -8.15 3.53
N ASN A 24 -5.32 -8.31 3.13
CA ASN A 24 -6.13 -7.21 2.61
C ASN A 24 -6.85 -6.47 3.74
N PRO A 25 -6.98 -5.13 3.66
CA PRO A 25 -6.39 -4.25 2.64
C PRO A 25 -4.87 -4.04 2.82
N ILE A 26 -4.15 -3.86 1.71
CA ILE A 26 -2.68 -3.68 1.69
C ILE A 26 -2.23 -2.34 2.29
N VAL A 27 -3.12 -1.35 2.30
CA VAL A 27 -2.94 -0.06 2.97
C VAL A 27 -4.01 0.04 4.06
N GLN A 28 -3.59 0.37 5.28
CA GLN A 28 -4.47 0.44 6.47
C GLN A 28 -4.43 1.82 7.15
N THR A 29 -3.65 2.75 6.59
CA THR A 29 -3.46 4.11 7.12
C THR A 29 -4.32 5.16 6.43
N TYR A 30 -4.81 4.87 5.22
CA TYR A 30 -5.64 5.74 4.40
C TYR A 30 -6.67 4.91 3.63
N PHE A 31 -7.84 5.50 3.36
CA PHE A 31 -8.79 4.95 2.40
C PHE A 31 -8.27 5.22 0.99
N THR A 32 -7.99 4.17 0.23
CA THR A 32 -7.37 4.25 -1.10
C THR A 32 -8.31 3.67 -2.15
N ALA A 33 -8.39 4.35 -3.29
CA ALA A 33 -9.23 3.98 -4.43
C ALA A 33 -8.44 4.05 -5.75
N ASP A 34 -9.03 3.54 -6.82
CA ASP A 34 -8.53 3.63 -8.19
C ASP A 34 -7.05 3.22 -8.39
N PRO A 35 -6.67 1.98 -8.01
CA PRO A 35 -5.27 1.54 -8.06
C PRO A 35 -4.71 1.49 -9.48
N ALA A 36 -3.58 2.17 -9.71
CA ALA A 36 -2.82 2.15 -10.96
C ALA A 36 -1.36 1.70 -10.69
N PRO A 37 -1.05 0.39 -10.85
CA PRO A 37 0.31 -0.13 -10.65
C PRO A 37 1.22 0.10 -11.86
N MET A 38 2.50 0.39 -11.60
CA MET A 38 3.57 0.52 -12.57
C MET A 38 4.84 -0.17 -12.06
N VAL A 39 5.56 -0.89 -12.91
CA VAL A 39 6.85 -1.50 -12.57
C VAL A 39 7.99 -0.64 -13.12
N TYR A 40 8.94 -0.27 -12.27
CA TYR A 40 10.17 0.42 -12.65
C TYR A 40 11.35 -0.12 -11.84
N ASP A 41 12.42 -0.53 -12.54
CA ASP A 41 13.66 -1.05 -11.93
C ASP A 41 13.42 -2.12 -10.85
N GLY A 42 12.59 -3.12 -11.17
CA GLY A 42 12.25 -4.21 -10.25
C GLY A 42 11.37 -3.84 -9.07
N THR A 43 10.91 -2.58 -8.98
CA THR A 43 10.01 -2.08 -7.94
C THR A 43 8.63 -1.84 -8.52
N VAL A 44 7.59 -2.35 -7.85
CA VAL A 44 6.21 -1.96 -8.14
C VAL A 44 5.91 -0.67 -7.41
N TYR A 45 5.44 0.34 -8.15
CA TYR A 45 4.85 1.56 -7.63
C TYR A 45 3.35 1.47 -7.84
N LEU A 46 2.59 1.67 -6.77
CA LEU A 46 1.14 1.71 -6.80
C LEU A 46 0.69 3.14 -6.53
N TYR A 47 0.05 3.76 -7.52
CA TYR A 47 -0.60 5.05 -7.37
C TYR A 47 -2.08 4.82 -7.07
N THR A 48 -2.61 5.61 -6.14
CA THR A 48 -4.02 5.53 -5.75
C THR A 48 -4.57 6.93 -5.58
N SER A 49 -5.86 7.10 -5.83
CA SER A 49 -6.61 8.19 -5.24
C SER A 49 -6.73 8.00 -3.71
N HIS A 50 -7.00 9.08 -2.98
CA HIS A 50 -7.20 9.06 -1.53
C HIS A 50 -8.60 9.56 -1.17
N ASP A 51 -9.45 8.65 -0.70
CA ASP A 51 -10.76 8.98 -0.12
C ASP A 51 -10.55 9.63 1.25
N GLU A 52 -11.07 10.84 1.44
CA GLU A 52 -10.97 11.57 2.70
C GLU A 52 -11.86 10.95 3.79
N ASP A 53 -11.44 11.11 5.06
CA ASP A 53 -12.16 10.60 6.24
C ASP A 53 -13.62 11.09 6.35
N SER A 54 -13.93 12.20 5.69
CA SER A 54 -15.27 12.79 5.66
C SER A 54 -15.67 13.17 4.25
N THR A 55 -16.85 12.72 3.85
CA THR A 55 -17.43 13.12 2.57
C THR A 55 -18.03 14.52 2.65
N VAL A 56 -17.88 15.28 1.58
CA VAL A 56 -18.56 16.56 1.38
C VAL A 56 -19.78 16.32 0.52
N ARG A 57 -20.96 16.74 1.00
CA ARG A 57 -22.25 16.58 0.29
C ARG A 57 -22.58 15.11 -0.05
N ASN A 58 -22.15 14.16 0.80
CA ASN A 58 -22.32 12.72 0.59
C ASN A 58 -21.78 12.22 -0.77
N PHE A 59 -20.63 12.75 -1.20
CA PHE A 59 -20.00 12.42 -2.47
C PHE A 59 -18.51 12.12 -2.32
N PHE A 60 -17.91 11.48 -3.33
CA PHE A 60 -16.48 11.16 -3.37
C PHE A 60 -15.66 12.42 -3.14
N THR A 61 -14.88 12.41 -2.06
CA THR A 61 -14.11 13.57 -1.61
C THR A 61 -12.66 13.15 -1.58
N MET A 62 -11.90 13.59 -2.58
CA MET A 62 -10.51 13.20 -2.80
C MET A 62 -9.69 14.44 -3.12
N ASN A 63 -8.67 14.73 -2.30
CA ASN A 63 -7.86 15.94 -2.46
C ASN A 63 -6.48 15.67 -3.08
N ASP A 64 -6.01 14.44 -3.02
CA ASP A 64 -4.66 14.08 -3.41
C ASP A 64 -4.52 12.63 -3.89
N TRP A 65 -3.37 12.34 -4.51
CA TRP A 65 -2.97 11.00 -4.92
C TRP A 65 -1.77 10.55 -4.09
N LYS A 66 -1.83 9.30 -3.63
CA LYS A 66 -0.79 8.64 -2.84
C LYS A 66 0.05 7.72 -3.72
N CYS A 67 1.28 7.46 -3.28
CA CYS A 67 2.11 6.44 -3.89
C CYS A 67 2.62 5.46 -2.83
N TYR A 68 2.60 4.18 -3.17
CA TYR A 68 3.18 3.10 -2.40
C TYR A 68 4.19 2.36 -3.27
N SER A 69 5.19 1.71 -2.67
CA SER A 69 6.12 0.88 -3.43
C SER A 69 6.47 -0.42 -2.73
N THR A 70 6.74 -1.46 -3.49
CA THR A 70 7.17 -2.76 -2.98
C THR A 70 8.10 -3.46 -3.98
N THR A 71 8.99 -4.31 -3.46
CA THR A 71 9.82 -5.21 -4.26
C THR A 71 9.41 -6.68 -4.13
N ASP A 72 8.46 -6.99 -3.22
CA ASP A 72 8.07 -8.36 -2.88
C ASP A 72 6.54 -8.57 -2.89
N MET A 73 5.75 -7.54 -3.19
CA MET A 73 4.27 -7.54 -3.21
C MET A 73 3.61 -7.81 -1.85
N VAL A 74 4.38 -7.82 -0.76
CA VAL A 74 3.90 -8.07 0.60
C VAL A 74 4.17 -6.88 1.50
N ASN A 75 5.39 -6.35 1.46
CA ASN A 75 5.85 -5.23 2.27
C ASN A 75 5.78 -3.95 1.43
N TRP A 76 4.82 -3.11 1.76
CA TRP A 76 4.57 -1.84 1.07
C TRP A 76 5.18 -0.67 1.85
N THR A 77 5.95 0.14 1.15
CA THR A 77 6.48 1.43 1.65
C THR A 77 5.55 2.55 1.22
N ASP A 78 5.04 3.32 2.18
CA ASP A 78 4.32 4.56 1.91
C ASP A 78 5.30 5.65 1.43
N ARG A 79 5.06 6.18 0.23
CA ARG A 79 5.85 7.28 -0.39
C ARG A 79 5.18 8.64 -0.21
N GLY A 80 4.04 8.68 0.48
CA GLY A 80 3.26 9.87 0.78
C GLY A 80 2.41 10.35 -0.40
N THR A 81 1.94 11.59 -0.26
CA THR A 81 1.21 12.31 -1.31
C THR A 81 2.19 12.75 -2.40
N VAL A 82 1.95 12.34 -3.64
CA VAL A 82 2.82 12.65 -4.80
C VAL A 82 2.23 13.73 -5.71
N LEU A 83 0.92 13.97 -5.64
CA LEU A 83 0.23 14.97 -6.42
C LEU A 83 -1.06 15.39 -5.70
N SER A 84 -1.50 16.63 -5.88
CA SER A 84 -2.81 17.11 -5.44
C SER A 84 -3.50 17.85 -6.58
N TYR A 85 -4.84 17.85 -6.61
CA TYR A 85 -5.61 18.62 -7.60
C TYR A 85 -5.19 20.10 -7.62
N LYS A 86 -4.74 20.65 -6.47
CA LYS A 86 -4.28 22.03 -6.32
C LYS A 86 -3.02 22.36 -7.14
N THR A 87 -2.33 21.34 -7.64
CA THR A 87 -1.16 21.51 -8.52
C THR A 87 -1.56 22.05 -9.89
N PHE A 88 -2.82 21.85 -10.29
CA PHE A 88 -3.34 22.27 -11.57
C PHE A 88 -4.14 23.56 -11.41
N ASP A 89 -3.65 24.68 -11.96
CA ASP A 89 -4.28 26.01 -11.83
C ASP A 89 -5.75 26.06 -12.28
N TRP A 90 -6.11 25.18 -13.22
CA TRP A 90 -7.46 25.10 -13.76
C TRP A 90 -8.38 24.15 -12.96
N SER A 91 -7.82 23.30 -12.10
CA SER A 91 -8.59 22.34 -11.33
C SER A 91 -9.31 23.03 -10.17
N ARG A 92 -10.52 22.54 -9.86
CA ARG A 92 -11.36 23.04 -8.77
C ARG A 92 -11.58 22.02 -7.65
N GLY A 93 -10.97 20.84 -7.76
CA GLY A 93 -11.19 19.73 -6.84
C GLY A 93 -10.95 18.37 -7.50
N ASP A 94 -11.43 17.33 -6.84
CA ASP A 94 -11.70 16.00 -7.42
C ASP A 94 -10.42 15.30 -7.95
N ALA A 95 -9.57 14.85 -7.02
CA ALA A 95 -8.40 14.02 -7.35
C ALA A 95 -8.80 12.58 -7.75
N TRP A 96 -9.51 12.45 -8.87
CA TRP A 96 -10.09 11.20 -9.39
C TRP A 96 -9.23 10.57 -10.50
N ALA A 97 -9.65 9.39 -10.98
CA ALA A 97 -9.10 8.68 -12.15
C ALA A 97 -9.71 9.13 -13.49
#